data_AF-A0A1V6K387-F1
#
_entry.id   AF-A0A1V6K387-F1
#
_cell.length_a   1.000
_cell.length_b   1.000
_cell.length_c   1.000
_cell.angle_alpha   90.00
_cell.angle_beta   90.00
_cell.angle_gamma   90.00
#
_symmetry.space_group_name_H-M   'P 1'
#
loop_
_entity.id
_entity.type
_entity.pdbx_description
1 polymer ?
#
loop_
_entity_poly.entity_id
_entity_poly.type
_entity_poly.pdbx_seq_one_letter_code
_entity_poly.pdbx_strand_id
1 'polypeptide(L)'
;MTTGSSYVRPLLGYGKPEVERLAGRLLVVRYGETGSIGNGDYEQEIREAIRARGIDPAPFFPAGHLQSLVVGMRTTGNGDTGVRQL
;
A
#
# COMPACT_ATOMS: atom_id res chain seq x y z
N MET A 1 22.65 -28.73 7.99
CA MET A 1 21.38 -28.30 7.38
C MET A 1 21.53 -26.84 6.99
N THR A 2 21.51 -26.50 5.71
CA THR A 2 21.49 -25.11 5.28
C THR A 2 20.03 -24.66 5.21
N THR A 3 19.63 -23.81 6.14
CA THR A 3 18.36 -23.08 6.06
C THR A 3 18.54 -21.92 5.09
N GLY A 4 17.81 -21.94 3.98
CA GLY A 4 17.73 -20.82 3.04
C GLY A 4 16.35 -20.15 3.10
N SER A 5 16.24 -18.96 2.52
CA SER A 5 14.96 -18.27 2.35
C SER A 5 14.58 -18.20 0.88
N SER A 6 13.30 -18.40 0.58
CA SER A 6 12.75 -18.17 -0.76
C SER A 6 12.35 -16.71 -0.91
N TYR A 7 12.75 -16.09 -2.02
CA TYR A 7 12.30 -14.73 -2.37
C TYR A 7 11.16 -14.82 -3.38
N VAL A 8 9.98 -14.34 -2.98
CA VAL A 8 8.77 -14.36 -3.81
C VAL A 8 8.30 -12.93 -4.05
N ARG A 9 7.97 -12.60 -5.30
CA ARG A 9 7.36 -11.33 -5.71
C ARG A 9 5.97 -11.62 -6.30
N PRO A 10 4.92 -11.82 -5.49
CA PRO A 10 3.63 -12.31 -5.99
C PRO A 10 2.96 -11.43 -7.06
N LEU A 11 3.25 -10.12 -7.02
CA LEU A 11 2.71 -9.16 -7.97
C LEU A 11 3.55 -9.03 -9.25
N LEU A 12 4.71 -9.69 -9.34
CA LEU A 12 5.52 -9.68 -10.55
C LEU A 12 4.77 -10.42 -11.67
N GLY A 13 4.45 -9.68 -12.74
CA GLY A 13 3.61 -10.18 -13.85
C GLY A 13 2.18 -9.64 -13.83
N TYR A 14 1.78 -8.93 -12.78
CA TYR A 14 0.49 -8.23 -12.70
C TYR A 14 0.70 -6.73 -12.95
N GLY A 15 0.16 -6.23 -14.07
CA GLY A 15 0.15 -4.80 -14.34
C GLY A 15 -0.76 -4.05 -13.37
N LYS A 16 -0.54 -2.73 -13.23
CA LYS A 16 -1.36 -1.85 -12.36
C LYS A 16 -2.88 -2.07 -12.52
N PRO A 17 -3.46 -2.13 -13.74
CA PRO A 17 -4.90 -2.32 -13.89
C PRO A 17 -5.40 -3.63 -13.29
N GLU A 18 -4.60 -4.70 -13.36
CA GLU A 18 -4.99 -6.00 -12.83
C GLU A 18 -4.87 -6.03 -11.30
N VAL A 19 -3.86 -5.37 -10.74
CA VAL A 19 -3.76 -5.17 -9.29
C VAL A 19 -4.95 -4.37 -8.77
N GLU A 20 -5.32 -3.28 -9.46
CA GLU A 20 -6.49 -2.47 -9.11
C GLU A 20 -7.80 -3.27 -9.20
N ARG A 21 -7.97 -4.09 -10.24
CA ARG A 21 -9.13 -4.99 -10.39
C ARG A 21 -9.22 -5.99 -9.24
N LEU A 22 -8.10 -6.61 -8.86
CA LEU A 22 -8.04 -7.57 -7.76
C LEU A 22 -8.30 -6.89 -6.41
N ALA A 23 -7.67 -5.74 -6.15
CA ALA A 23 -7.87 -4.95 -4.94
C ALA A 23 -9.32 -4.49 -4.81
N GLY A 24 -9.92 -3.97 -5.87
CA GLY A 24 -11.34 -3.55 -5.89
C GLY A 24 -12.30 -4.72 -5.61
N ARG A 25 -11.97 -5.92 -6.06
CA ARG A 25 -12.76 -7.14 -5.83
C ARG A 25 -12.62 -7.70 -4.43
N LEU A 26 -11.44 -7.60 -3.80
CA LEU A 26 -11.12 -8.31 -2.56
C LEU A 26 -11.10 -7.41 -1.33
N LEU A 27 -10.86 -6.10 -1.49
CA LEU A 27 -10.53 -5.19 -0.41
C LEU A 27 -11.51 -4.03 -0.32
N VAL A 28 -11.66 -3.51 0.90
CA VAL A 28 -12.26 -2.19 1.16
C VAL A 28 -11.12 -1.24 1.45
N VAL A 29 -10.93 -0.27 0.56
CA VAL A 29 -9.81 0.66 0.58
C VAL A 29 -10.31 2.08 0.82
N ARG A 30 -9.69 2.80 1.75
CA ARG A 30 -9.84 4.25 1.89
C ARG A 30 -8.64 4.94 1.27
N TYR A 31 -8.89 6.04 0.58
CA TYR A 31 -7.85 6.89 0.01
C TYR A 31 -7.80 8.22 0.77
N GLY A 32 -6.60 8.76 0.95
CA GLY A 32 -6.40 10.05 1.62
C GLY A 32 -5.03 10.64 1.31
N GLU A 33 -4.79 11.87 1.74
CA GLU A 33 -3.52 12.55 1.50
C GLU A 33 -2.38 11.96 2.33
N THR A 34 -1.18 11.92 1.75
CA THR A 34 0.05 11.51 2.45
C THR A 34 0.21 12.29 3.76
N GLY A 35 0.37 11.56 4.87
CA GLY A 35 0.49 12.12 6.22
C GLY A 35 -0.80 12.09 7.05
N SER A 36 -1.97 11.91 6.43
CA SER A 36 -3.27 11.79 7.14
C SER A 36 -3.65 10.33 7.46
N ILE A 37 -3.04 9.39 6.76
CA ILE A 37 -3.27 7.95 6.87
C ILE A 37 -1.92 7.28 7.15
N GLY A 38 -1.88 6.39 8.14
CA GLY A 38 -0.68 5.61 8.46
C GLY A 38 -0.24 4.79 7.25
N ASN A 39 1.01 4.98 6.84
CA ASN A 39 1.67 4.22 5.78
C ASN A 39 2.70 3.28 6.41
N GLY A 40 2.81 2.06 5.89
CA GLY A 40 3.74 1.04 6.36
C GLY A 40 5.04 0.97 5.55
N ASP A 41 5.24 1.85 4.58
CA ASP A 41 6.50 1.95 3.85
C ASP A 41 7.52 2.87 4.55
N TYR A 42 8.72 2.94 3.98
CA TYR A 42 9.82 3.74 4.50
C TYR A 42 9.76 5.22 4.08
N GLU A 43 8.70 5.70 3.43
CA GLU A 43 8.65 7.05 2.85
C GLU A 43 8.92 8.14 3.91
N GLN A 44 8.27 8.04 5.07
CA GLN A 44 8.42 9.01 6.15
C GLN A 44 9.85 9.02 6.71
N GLU A 45 10.41 7.84 7.02
CA GLU A 45 11.77 7.69 7.55
C GLU A 45 12.81 8.26 6.56
N ILE A 46 12.61 8.03 5.26
CA ILE A 46 13.50 8.57 4.22
C ILE A 46 13.37 10.10 4.15
N ARG A 47 12.16 10.65 4.19
CA ARG A 47 11.94 12.11 4.21
C ARG A 47 12.62 12.75 5.41
N GLU A 48 12.51 12.15 6.59
CA GLU A 48 13.17 12.60 7.81
C GLU A 48 14.70 12.54 7.68
N ALA A 49 15.25 11.45 7.16
CA ALA A 49 16.69 11.31 6.92
C ALA A 49 17.23 12.35 5.92
N ILE A 50 16.45 12.72 4.90
CA ILE A 50 16.79 13.77 3.94
C ILE A 50 16.78 15.16 4.63
N ARG A 51 15.75 15.45 5.42
CA ARG A 51 15.67 16.72 6.20
C ARG A 51 16.80 16.85 7.21
N ALA A 52 17.18 15.76 7.87
CA ALA A 52 18.29 15.74 8.82
C ALA A 52 19.64 16.08 8.16
N ARG A 53 19.75 15.91 6.84
CA ARG A 53 20.91 16.33 6.03
C ARG A 53 20.81 17.77 5.51
N GLY A 54 19.76 18.51 5.89
CA GLY A 54 19.50 19.88 5.44
C GLY A 54 19.01 19.97 3.99
N ILE A 55 18.52 18.87 3.43
CA ILE A 55 18.02 18.80 2.05
C ILE A 55 16.50 18.85 2.07
N ASP A 56 15.89 19.56 1.12
CA ASP A 56 14.44 19.53 0.91
C ASP A 56 14.03 18.19 0.26
N PRO A 57 13.15 17.37 0.88
CA PRO A 57 12.66 16.13 0.29
C PRO A 57 11.65 16.32 -0.85
N ALA A 58 11.02 17.49 -1.00
CA ALA A 58 9.93 17.70 -1.97
C ALA A 58 10.27 17.33 -3.43
N PRO A 59 11.50 17.57 -3.96
CA PRO A 59 11.86 17.17 -5.30
C PRO A 59 11.88 15.65 -5.54
N PHE A 60 12.03 14.85 -4.48
CA PHE A 60 12.10 13.38 -4.56
C PHE A 60 10.75 12.71 -4.37
N PHE A 61 9.80 13.40 -3.74
CA PHE A 61 8.49 12.86 -3.42
C PHE A 61 7.39 13.82 -3.89
N PRO A 62 6.71 13.52 -5.01
CA PRO A 62 5.75 14.43 -5.61
C PRO A 62 4.60 14.76 -4.66
N ALA A 63 4.11 16.01 -4.76
CA ALA A 63 2.91 16.45 -4.07
C ALA A 63 1.68 15.68 -4.58
N GLY A 64 0.68 15.49 -3.71
CA GLY A 64 -0.56 14.81 -4.07
C GLY A 64 -0.47 13.30 -4.19
N HIS A 65 0.56 12.66 -3.62
CA HIS A 65 0.59 11.20 -3.51
C HIS A 65 -0.56 10.74 -2.62
N LEU A 66 -1.53 10.05 -3.22
CA LEU A 66 -2.68 9.47 -2.52
C LEU A 66 -2.23 8.20 -1.83
N GLN A 67 -2.37 8.17 -0.51
CA GLN A 67 -2.18 6.98 0.29
C GLN A 67 -3.45 6.14 0.27
N SER A 68 -3.27 4.82 0.31
CA SER A 68 -4.37 3.87 0.39
C SER A 68 -4.25 3.05 1.66
N LEU A 69 -5.35 2.91 2.39
CA LEU A 69 -5.44 2.07 3.58
C LEU A 69 -6.51 1.02 3.37
N VAL A 70 -6.10 -0.25 3.49
CA VAL A 70 -7.04 -1.36 3.57
C VAL A 70 -7.70 -1.30 4.95
N VAL A 71 -9.03 -1.14 4.96
CA VAL A 71 -9.83 -1.08 6.20
C VAL A 71 -10.73 -2.31 6.37
N GLY A 72 -10.70 -3.24 5.42
CA GLY A 72 -11.53 -4.42 5.42
C GLY A 72 -11.29 -5.32 4.21
N MET A 73 -11.85 -6.52 4.29
CA MET A 73 -11.94 -7.46 3.19
C MET A 73 -13.40 -7.60 2.74
N ARG A 74 -13.60 -7.75 1.43
CA ARG A 74 -14.90 -8.11 0.86
C ARG A 74 -15.05 -9.62 1.00
N THR A 75 -16.15 -10.07 1.59
CA THR A 75 -16.47 -11.48 1.69
C THR A 75 -17.45 -11.85 0.59
N THR A 76 -17.09 -12.85 -0.23
CA THR A 76 -17.99 -13.45 -1.20
C THR A 76 -18.55 -14.73 -0.60
N GLY A 77 -19.77 -14.68 -0.05
CA GLY A 77 -20.52 -15.86 0.37
C GLY A 77 -21.79 -15.99 -0.46
N ASN A 78 -22.12 -17.18 -0.97
CA ASN A 78 -23.37 -17.58 -1.65
C ASN A 78 -24.44 -16.48 -1.94
N GLY A 79 -24.09 -15.48 -2.75
CA GLY A 79 -25.00 -14.42 -3.20
C GLY A 79 -25.09 -13.15 -2.34
N ASP A 80 -24.38 -13.04 -1.22
CA ASP A 80 -24.42 -11.85 -0.34
C ASP A 80 -23.03 -11.19 -0.20
N THR A 81 -22.97 -9.89 -0.45
CA THR A 81 -21.71 -9.12 -0.44
C THR A 81 -21.50 -8.50 0.94
N GLY A 82 -20.77 -9.19 1.80
CA GLY A 82 -20.41 -8.71 3.14
C GLY A 82 -19.07 -7.97 3.19
N VAL A 83 -18.86 -7.16 4.24
CA VAL A 83 -17.57 -6.55 4.57
C VAL A 83 -17.10 -7.07 5.92
N ARG A 84 -15.90 -7.65 5.95
CA ARG A 84 -15.19 -7.97 7.19
C ARG A 84 -14.19 -6.84 7.48
N GLN A 85 -14.45 -6.04 8.52
CA GLN A 85 -13.49 -5.01 8.94
C GLN A 85 -12.21 -5.65 9.50
N LEU A 86 -11.09 -4.94 9.32
CA LEU A 86 -9.78 -5.28 9.89
C LEU A 86 -9.63 -4.70 11.30
#